data_AF-A0A428ZFJ9-F1
#
_entry.id   AF-A0A428ZFJ9-F1
#
_cell.length_a   1.000
_cell.length_b   1.000
_cell.length_c   1.000
_cell.angle_alpha   90.00
_cell.angle_beta   90.00
_cell.angle_gamma   90.00
#
_symmetry.space_group_name_H-M   'P 1'
#
loop_
_entity.id
_entity.type
_entity.pdbx_description
1 polymer ?
#
loop_
_entity_poly.entity_id
_entity_poly.type
_entity_poly.pdbx_seq_one_letter_code
_entity_poly.pdbx_strand_id
1 'polypeptide(L)'
;MTDSRRAILLAAMLGTMGTLHFLVPRPFDRIIPKALPGNARTWTYASGAGELGTALLIAIPKTRRLGGLLAAMLFVAVFPGNVQMALDAKTTPSRVIAFARLPLQWPLVAWALRVRGRRD
;
A
#
# COMPACT_ATOMS: atom_id res chain seq x y z
N MET A 1 16.91 -10.95 -10.45
CA MET A 1 15.59 -11.42 -9.97
C MET A 1 14.67 -11.63 -11.15
N THR A 2 14.09 -12.81 -11.29
CA THR A 2 13.07 -13.15 -12.31
C THR A 2 11.78 -12.34 -12.10
N ASP A 3 10.96 -12.24 -13.14
CA ASP A 3 9.72 -11.45 -13.11
C ASP A 3 8.69 -12.02 -12.15
N SER A 4 8.53 -13.34 -12.13
CA SER A 4 7.70 -14.03 -11.12
C SER A 4 8.16 -13.74 -9.69
N ARG A 5 9.47 -13.65 -9.41
CA ARG A 5 9.96 -13.33 -8.06
C ARG A 5 9.58 -11.91 -7.63
N ARG A 6 9.62 -10.95 -8.56
CA ARG A 6 9.18 -9.57 -8.29
C ARG A 6 7.68 -9.50 -8.01
N ALA A 7 6.87 -10.22 -8.78
CA ALA A 7 5.42 -10.29 -8.56
C ALA A 7 5.09 -10.95 -7.21
N ILE A 8 5.71 -12.08 -6.89
CA ILE A 8 5.50 -12.79 -5.61
C ILE A 8 5.87 -11.91 -4.42
N LEU A 9 7.00 -11.20 -4.47
CA LEU A 9 7.39 -10.31 -3.38
C LEU A 9 6.42 -9.14 -3.20
N LEU A 10 5.91 -8.56 -4.30
CA LEU A 10 4.92 -7.49 -4.22
C LEU A 10 3.59 -8.01 -3.67
N ALA A 11 3.15 -9.20 -4.11
CA ALA A 11 1.96 -9.87 -3.59
C ALA A 11 2.10 -10.21 -2.11
N ALA A 12 3.25 -10.73 -1.67
CA ALA A 12 3.50 -11.05 -0.27
C ALA A 12 3.50 -9.78 0.60
N MET A 13 4.10 -8.68 0.12
CA MET A 13 4.10 -7.40 0.81
C MET A 13 2.68 -6.85 0.98
N LEU A 14 1.90 -6.78 -0.10
CA LEU A 14 0.51 -6.33 -0.07
C LEU A 14 -0.38 -7.27 0.77
N GLY A 15 -0.17 -8.58 0.67
CA GLY A 15 -0.88 -9.58 1.47
C GLY A 15 -0.63 -9.40 2.96
N THR A 16 0.63 -9.14 3.34
CA THR A 16 1.02 -8.85 4.73
C THR A 16 0.38 -7.56 5.22
N MET A 17 0.51 -6.46 4.46
CA MET A 17 -0.09 -5.17 4.84
C MET A 17 -1.61 -5.25 4.92
N GLY A 18 -2.26 -5.91 3.95
CA GLY A 18 -3.70 -6.09 3.93
C GLY A 18 -4.18 -6.89 5.14
N THR A 19 -3.43 -7.90 5.56
CA THR A 19 -3.71 -8.67 6.79
C THR A 19 -3.56 -7.82 8.05
N LEU A 20 -2.52 -6.97 8.13
CA LEU A 20 -2.29 -6.09 9.28
C LEU A 20 -3.41 -5.07 9.47
N HIS A 21 -4.07 -4.63 8.39
CA HIS A 21 -5.27 -3.76 8.48
C HIS A 21 -6.43 -4.41 9.24
N PHE A 22 -6.47 -5.74 9.38
CA PHE A 22 -7.49 -6.43 10.17
C PHE A 22 -6.99 -6.80 11.57
N LEU A 23 -5.73 -7.27 11.67
CA LEU A 23 -5.16 -7.74 12.93
C LEU A 23 -4.78 -6.61 13.89
N VAL A 24 -4.16 -5.54 13.37
CA VAL A 24 -3.65 -4.42 14.17
C VAL A 24 -4.08 -3.10 13.53
N PRO A 25 -5.37 -2.76 13.58
CA PRO A 25 -5.93 -1.77 12.67
C PRO A 25 -5.78 -0.32 13.20
N ARG A 26 -5.49 -0.15 14.50
CA ARG A 26 -5.36 1.16 15.18
C ARG A 26 -4.30 2.11 14.58
N PRO A 27 -3.10 1.66 14.16
CA PRO A 27 -2.13 2.53 13.50
C PRO A 27 -2.64 3.06 12.16
N PHE A 28 -3.40 2.25 11.42
CA PHE A 28 -3.96 2.62 10.12
C PHE A 28 -5.11 3.62 10.27
N ASP A 29 -5.95 3.50 11.30
CA ASP A 29 -7.02 4.49 11.53
C ASP A 29 -6.46 5.91 11.70
N ARG A 30 -5.29 6.02 12.36
CA ARG A 30 -4.67 7.31 12.69
C ARG A 30 -4.16 8.05 11.47
N ILE A 31 -3.91 7.36 10.37
CA ILE A 31 -3.41 7.95 9.12
C ILE A 31 -4.55 8.27 8.15
N ILE A 32 -5.78 7.83 8.43
CA ILE A 32 -6.95 8.18 7.61
C ILE A 32 -7.21 9.68 7.76
N PRO A 33 -7.23 10.45 6.65
CA PRO A 33 -7.54 11.87 6.70
C PRO A 33 -8.89 12.15 7.33
N LYS A 34 -8.95 13.11 8.26
CA LYS A 34 -10.20 13.54 8.93
C LYS A 34 -11.25 14.10 7.96
N ALA A 35 -10.83 14.50 6.76
CA ALA A 35 -11.73 15.00 5.71
C ALA A 35 -12.56 13.89 5.05
N LEU A 36 -12.18 12.62 5.19
CA LEU A 36 -12.97 11.51 4.64
C LEU A 36 -14.24 11.29 5.48
N PRO A 37 -15.41 11.11 4.84
CA PRO A 37 -16.65 10.88 5.56
C PRO A 37 -16.64 9.51 6.24
N GLY A 38 -17.36 9.40 7.36
CA GLY A 38 -17.58 8.14 8.08
C GLY A 38 -16.46 7.77 9.05
N ASN A 39 -16.39 6.48 9.40
CA ASN A 39 -15.48 5.96 10.41
C ASN A 39 -14.13 5.56 9.77
N ALA A 40 -13.01 6.03 10.34
CA ALA A 40 -11.66 5.65 9.94
C ALA A 40 -11.46 4.11 9.91
N ARG A 41 -12.06 3.37 10.85
CA ARG A 41 -12.04 1.90 10.90
C ARG A 41 -12.59 1.26 9.62
N THR A 42 -13.66 1.83 9.06
CA THR A 42 -14.27 1.34 7.83
C THR A 42 -13.32 1.51 6.65
N TRP A 43 -12.68 2.68 6.55
CA TRP A 43 -11.66 2.93 5.53
C TRP A 43 -10.44 2.02 5.69
N THR A 44 -10.00 1.76 6.93
CA THR A 44 -8.92 0.82 7.21
C THR A 44 -9.26 -0.60 6.71
N TYR A 45 -10.45 -1.11 6.98
CA TYR A 45 -10.86 -2.44 6.48
C TYR A 45 -11.09 -2.48 4.97
N ALA A 46 -11.66 -1.42 4.39
CA ALA A 46 -11.85 -1.32 2.95
C ALA A 46 -10.49 -1.31 2.21
N SER A 47 -9.52 -0.53 2.70
CA SER A 47 -8.15 -0.53 2.18
C SER A 47 -7.49 -1.89 2.35
N GLY A 48 -7.61 -2.53 3.52
CA GLY A 48 -7.09 -3.88 3.74
C GLY A 48 -7.65 -4.92 2.78
N ALA A 49 -8.96 -4.88 2.51
CA ALA A 49 -9.59 -5.74 1.50
C ALA A 49 -9.07 -5.45 0.09
N GLY A 50 -8.87 -4.17 -0.26
CA GLY A 50 -8.28 -3.75 -1.52
C GLY A 50 -6.84 -4.24 -1.72
N GLU A 51 -6.02 -4.18 -0.67
CA GLU A 51 -4.65 -4.70 -0.67
C GLU A 51 -4.61 -6.22 -0.85
N LEU A 52 -5.45 -6.96 -0.11
CA LEU A 52 -5.56 -8.42 -0.25
C LEU A 52 -6.04 -8.82 -1.65
N GLY A 53 -7.08 -8.18 -2.17
CA GLY A 53 -7.56 -8.42 -3.54
C GLY A 53 -6.47 -8.13 -4.58
N THR A 54 -5.72 -7.05 -4.41
CA THR A 54 -4.59 -6.71 -5.27
C THR A 54 -3.46 -7.74 -5.19
N ALA A 55 -3.14 -8.23 -3.99
CA ALA A 55 -2.15 -9.28 -3.78
C ALA A 55 -2.53 -10.58 -4.52
N LEU A 56 -3.79 -11.01 -4.42
CA LEU A 56 -4.32 -12.16 -5.16
C LEU A 56 -4.19 -11.96 -6.69
N LEU A 57 -4.56 -10.79 -7.18
CA LEU A 57 -4.46 -10.48 -8.62
C LEU A 57 -3.02 -10.48 -9.13
N ILE A 58 -2.04 -10.12 -8.30
CA ILE A 58 -0.61 -10.18 -8.65
C ILE A 58 -0.09 -11.63 -8.57
N ALA A 59 -0.58 -12.42 -7.62
CA ALA A 59 -0.16 -13.82 -7.46
C ALA A 59 -0.51 -14.67 -8.70
N ILE A 60 -1.67 -14.42 -9.31
CA ILE A 60 -2.14 -15.13 -10.50
C ILE A 60 -1.53 -14.49 -11.77
N PRO A 61 -0.71 -15.21 -12.57
CA PRO A 61 -0.02 -14.64 -13.74
C PRO A 61 -0.94 -13.92 -14.73
N LYS A 62 -2.11 -14.52 -15.01
CA LYS A 62 -3.11 -13.99 -15.95
C LYS A 62 -3.68 -12.63 -15.54
N THR A 63 -3.65 -12.27 -14.26
CA THR A 63 -4.23 -11.02 -13.74
C THR A 63 -3.19 -10.01 -13.26
N ARG A 64 -1.88 -10.32 -13.38
CA ARG A 64 -0.77 -9.47 -12.93
C ARG A 64 -0.83 -8.05 -13.45
N ARG A 65 -1.26 -7.88 -14.70
CA ARG A 65 -1.38 -6.56 -15.31
C ARG A 65 -2.38 -5.68 -14.57
N LEU A 66 -3.53 -6.23 -14.22
CA LEU A 66 -4.54 -5.54 -13.43
C LEU A 66 -4.05 -5.32 -11.99
N GLY A 67 -3.52 -6.36 -11.35
CA GLY A 67 -2.99 -6.28 -9.99
C GLY A 67 -1.88 -5.23 -9.84
N GLY A 68 -0.93 -5.17 -10.78
CA GLY A 68 0.12 -4.14 -10.77
C GLY A 68 -0.41 -2.72 -10.97
N LEU A 69 -1.47 -2.54 -11.76
CA LEU A 69 -2.14 -1.24 -11.88
C LEU A 69 -2.86 -0.84 -10.59
N LEU A 70 -3.63 -1.75 -10.00
CA LEU A 70 -4.33 -1.53 -8.73
C LEU A 70 -3.33 -1.22 -7.61
N ALA A 71 -2.21 -1.93 -7.54
CA ALA A 71 -1.14 -1.66 -6.57
C ALA A 71 -0.56 -0.26 -6.73
N ALA A 72 -0.28 0.17 -7.97
CA ALA A 72 0.18 1.53 -8.22
C ALA A 72 -0.84 2.58 -7.77
N MET A 73 -2.13 2.36 -8.05
CA MET A 73 -3.19 3.26 -7.61
C MET A 73 -3.35 3.28 -6.09
N LEU A 74 -3.28 2.14 -5.41
CA LEU A 74 -3.30 2.05 -3.94
C LEU A 74 -2.14 2.84 -3.34
N PHE A 75 -0.92 2.64 -3.85
CA PHE A 75 0.23 3.40 -3.38
C PHE A 75 0.06 4.90 -3.60
N VAL A 76 -0.49 5.36 -4.72
CA VAL A 76 -0.76 6.79 -4.90
C VAL A 76 -1.86 7.28 -3.94
N ALA A 77 -2.93 6.50 -3.76
CA ALA A 77 -4.08 6.85 -2.93
C ALA A 77 -3.73 6.98 -1.43
N VAL A 78 -2.76 6.21 -0.92
CA VAL A 78 -2.32 6.30 0.49
C VAL A 78 -1.28 7.40 0.74
N PHE A 79 -0.73 8.03 -0.32
CA PHE A 79 0.28 9.08 -0.19
C PHE A 79 -0.18 10.27 0.67
N PRO A 80 -1.40 10.83 0.51
CA PRO A 80 -1.88 11.90 1.38
C PRO A 80 -1.92 11.51 2.86
N GLY A 81 -2.29 10.26 3.18
CA GLY A 81 -2.28 9.75 4.55
C GLY A 81 -0.86 9.65 5.13
N ASN A 82 0.12 9.23 4.31
CA ASN A 82 1.53 9.21 4.72
C ASN A 82 2.10 10.62 4.94
N VAL A 83 1.68 11.61 4.14
CA VAL A 83 2.03 13.02 4.34
C VAL A 83 1.44 13.51 5.66
N GLN A 84 0.16 13.28 5.92
CA GLN A 84 -0.47 13.67 7.19
C GLN A 84 0.23 13.02 8.39
N MET A 85 0.58 11.73 8.31
CA MET A 85 1.36 11.04 9.33
C MET A 85 2.72 11.70 9.60
N ALA A 86 3.41 12.16 8.55
CA ALA A 86 4.69 12.85 8.69
C ALA A 86 4.54 14.22 9.35
N LEU A 87 3.47 14.95 9.03
CA LEU A 87 3.14 16.23 9.64
C LEU A 87 2.71 16.08 11.11
N ASP A 88 1.93 15.05 11.43
CA ASP A 88 1.40 14.79 12.78
C ASP A 88 2.43 14.13 13.72
N ALA A 89 3.59 13.72 13.20
CA ALA A 89 4.63 13.07 13.98
C ALA A 89 5.17 13.98 15.10
N LYS A 90 5.03 13.51 16.34
CA LYS A 90 5.31 14.29 17.56
C LYS A 90 6.76 14.17 18.05
N THR A 91 7.45 13.08 17.74
CA THR A 91 8.83 12.85 18.19
C THR A 91 9.80 12.93 17.02
N THR A 92 11.03 13.40 17.26
CA THR A 92 12.06 13.50 16.22
C THR A 92 12.29 12.15 15.49
N PRO A 93 12.42 10.99 16.18
CA PRO A 93 12.60 9.72 15.49
C PRO A 93 11.39 9.34 14.60
N SER A 94 10.16 9.52 15.10
CA SER A 94 8.95 9.20 14.32
C SER A 94 8.82 10.11 13.09
N ARG A 95 9.17 11.38 13.23
CA ARG A 95 9.17 12.36 12.15
C ARG A 95 10.18 12.00 11.07
N VAL A 96 11.42 11.69 11.44
CA VAL A 96 12.45 11.25 10.49
C VAL A 96 12.00 10.02 9.71
N ILE A 97 11.47 9.01 10.39
CA ILE A 97 10.96 7.79 9.74
C ILE A 97 9.79 8.12 8.79
N ALA A 98 8.84 8.94 9.22
CA ALA A 98 7.67 9.28 8.41
C ALA A 98 8.05 10.10 7.16
N PHE A 99 8.94 11.08 7.28
CA PHE A 99 9.45 11.83 6.13
C PHE A 99 10.30 10.96 5.19
N ALA A 100 11.11 10.04 5.72
CA ALA A 100 11.88 9.11 4.90
C ALA A 100 10.99 8.16 4.07
N ARG A 101 9.78 7.83 4.56
CA ARG A 101 8.82 6.98 3.82
C ARG A 101 8.26 7.65 2.57
N LEU A 102 8.12 8.98 2.55
CA LEU A 102 7.53 9.72 1.41
C LEU A 102 8.30 9.49 0.09
N PRO A 103 9.62 9.71 0.00
CA PRO A 103 10.36 9.44 -1.23
C PRO A 103 10.44 7.94 -1.55
N LEU A 104 10.42 7.07 -0.54
CA LEU A 104 10.44 5.60 -0.74
C LEU A 104 9.16 5.06 -1.39
N GLN A 105 8.08 5.84 -1.41
CA GLN A 105 6.81 5.46 -2.03
C GLN A 105 6.90 5.43 -3.57
N TRP A 106 7.72 6.27 -4.19
CA TRP A 106 7.88 6.30 -5.65
C TRP A 106 8.56 5.05 -6.23
N PRO A 107 9.61 4.50 -5.61
CA PRO A 107 10.10 3.17 -5.94
C PRO A 107 9.03 2.08 -5.89
N LEU A 108 8.09 2.12 -4.94
CA LEU A 108 6.99 1.15 -4.84
C LEU A 108 5.99 1.29 -6.00
N VAL A 109 5.62 2.52 -6.36
CA VAL A 109 4.77 2.78 -7.55
C VAL A 109 5.48 2.29 -8.82
N ALA A 110 6.76 2.60 -8.99
CA ALA A 110 7.54 2.13 -10.13
C ALA A 110 7.66 0.60 -10.18
N TRP A 111 7.78 -0.06 -9.02
CA TRP A 111 7.77 -1.51 -8.93
C TRP A 111 6.43 -2.11 -9.37
N ALA A 112 5.31 -1.56 -8.89
CA ALA A 112 3.97 -1.98 -9.30
C ALA A 112 3.74 -1.82 -10.81
N LEU A 113 4.16 -0.70 -11.40
CA LEU A 113 4.06 -0.46 -12.84
C LEU A 113 4.97 -1.41 -13.67
N ARG A 114 6.12 -1.82 -13.13
CA ARG A 114 6.96 -2.85 -13.76
C ARG A 114 6.31 -4.23 -13.71
N VAL A 115 5.60 -4.57 -12.63
CA VAL A 115 4.81 -5.81 -12.55
C VAL A 115 3.63 -5.76 -13.53
N ARG A 116 3.01 -4.58 -13.73
CA ARG A 116 1.95 -4.37 -14.73
C ARG A 116 2.43 -4.61 -16.17
N GLY A 117 3.60 -4.07 -16.52
CA GLY A 117 4.06 -3.95 -17.91
C GLY A 117 4.59 -5.24 -18.55
N ARG A 118 4.72 -6.32 -17.79
CA ARG A 118 5.37 -7.55 -18.28
C ARG A 118 4.34 -8.62 -18.60
N ARG A 119 4.37 -9.07 -19.86
CA ARG A 119 3.68 -10.27 -20.33
C ARG A 119 4.68 -11.40 -20.15
N ASP A 120 4.35 -12.33 -19.25
CA ASP A 120 4.96 -13.65 -19.28
C ASP A 120 4.44 -14.40 -20.50
#